data_AF-A0A378UWY4-F1
#
_entry.id   AF-A0A378UWY4-F1
#
_cell.length_a   1.000
_cell.length_b   1.000
_cell.length_c   1.000
_cell.angle_alpha   90.00
_cell.angle_beta   90.00
_cell.angle_gamma   90.00
#
_symmetry.space_group_name_H-M   'P 1'
#
loop_
_entity.id
_entity.type
_entity.pdbx_description
1 polymer ?
#
loop_
_entity_poly.entity_id
_entity_poly.type
_entity_poly.pdbx_seq_one_letter_code
_entity_poly.pdbx_strand_id
1 'polypeptide(L)'
;MHGYEMTQEIATRSHNLWKPSPGSVYPTLQLLVDEGLIAPAETEGSKKTFELTEEGRQAAEAIDTPPWDQITEDADPAAMNLRGALGQLMAAVGQSSFTASEDQQQRILDIVNNARREVYQVLSEE
;
A
#
# COMPACT_ATOMS: atom_id res chain seq x y z
N MET A 1 15.76 -4.97 4.52
CA MET A 1 14.43 -5.12 3.86
C MET A 1 14.61 -5.16 2.33
N HIS A 2 13.79 -5.92 1.62
CA HIS A 2 13.77 -5.95 0.14
C HIS A 2 12.84 -4.87 -0.42
N GLY A 3 13.07 -4.44 -1.67
CA GLY A 3 12.28 -3.35 -2.29
C GLY A 3 10.77 -3.64 -2.36
N TYR A 4 10.37 -4.89 -2.59
CA TYR A 4 8.96 -5.28 -2.55
C TYR A 4 8.34 -5.12 -1.15
N GLU A 5 9.07 -5.50 -0.10
CA GLU A 5 8.60 -5.36 1.29
C GLU A 5 8.44 -3.87 1.64
N MET A 6 9.37 -3.02 1.17
CA MET A 6 9.27 -1.56 1.33
C MET A 6 8.03 -1.00 0.65
N THR A 7 7.70 -1.43 -0.57
CA THR A 7 6.45 -1.03 -1.25
C THR A 7 5.22 -1.36 -0.40
N GLN A 8 5.21 -2.55 0.22
CA GLN A 8 4.07 -2.99 1.03
C GLN A 8 3.99 -2.25 2.37
N GLU A 9 5.13 -1.96 3.00
CA GLU A 9 5.20 -1.14 4.21
C GLU A 9 4.74 0.29 3.96
N ILE A 10 5.22 0.92 2.88
CA ILE A 10 4.80 2.28 2.49
C ILE A 10 3.30 2.32 2.21
N ALA A 11 2.78 1.32 1.48
CA ALA A 11 1.35 1.19 1.25
C ALA A 11 0.57 1.02 2.56
N THR A 12 1.06 0.20 3.49
CA THR A 12 0.36 -0.03 4.76
C THR A 12 0.31 1.23 5.62
N ARG A 13 1.46 1.90 5.80
CA ARG A 13 1.58 3.12 6.62
C ARG A 13 0.81 4.30 6.06
N SER A 14 0.70 4.40 4.73
CA SER A 14 -0.09 5.43 4.07
C SER A 14 -1.57 5.07 3.90
N HIS A 15 -2.09 4.03 4.56
CA HIS A 15 -3.47 3.54 4.35
C HIS A 15 -3.81 3.24 2.87
N ASN A 16 -2.81 2.74 2.16
CA ASN A 16 -2.73 2.49 0.72
C ASN A 16 -2.81 3.75 -0.16
N LEU A 17 -2.86 4.96 0.40
CA LEU A 17 -2.86 6.21 -0.38
C LEU A 17 -1.66 6.30 -1.31
N TRP A 18 -0.52 5.76 -0.89
CA TRP A 18 0.68 5.71 -1.69
C TRP A 18 1.25 4.29 -1.78
N LYS A 19 1.29 3.74 -2.99
CA LYS A 19 1.94 2.46 -3.28
C LYS A 19 2.97 2.65 -4.40
N PRO A 20 4.26 2.86 -4.08
CA PRO A 20 5.27 3.08 -5.09
C PRO A 20 5.47 1.84 -5.96
N SER A 21 5.64 2.03 -7.26
CA SER A 21 5.85 0.93 -8.21
C SER A 21 7.29 0.40 -8.12
N PRO A 22 7.55 -0.86 -8.53
CA PRO A 22 8.92 -1.37 -8.64
C PRO A 22 9.85 -0.46 -9.46
N GLY A 23 9.33 0.12 -10.54
CA GLY A 23 10.07 1.04 -11.40
C GLY A 23 10.45 2.37 -10.73
N SER A 24 9.78 2.74 -9.64
CA SER A 24 10.18 3.88 -8.80
C SER A 24 11.09 3.47 -7.64
N VAL A 25 10.83 2.32 -7.00
CA VAL A 25 11.57 1.91 -5.80
C VAL A 25 13.03 1.57 -6.09
N TYR A 26 13.30 0.74 -7.10
CA TYR A 26 14.68 0.27 -7.32
C TYR A 26 15.66 1.35 -7.78
N PRO A 27 15.28 2.29 -8.67
CA PRO A 27 16.13 3.44 -8.97
C PRO A 27 16.41 4.31 -7.74
N THR A 28 15.41 4.57 -6.89
CA THR A 28 15.61 5.33 -5.65
C THR A 28 16.52 4.60 -4.68
N LEU A 29 16.39 3.28 -4.53
CA LEU A 29 17.31 2.50 -3.68
C LEU A 29 18.75 2.57 -4.20
N GLN A 30 18.95 2.56 -5.52
CA GLN A 30 20.29 2.72 -6.07
C GLN A 30 20.86 4.11 -5.76
N LEU A 31 20.06 5.17 -5.91
CA LEU A 31 20.47 6.53 -5.54
C LEU A 31 20.87 6.62 -4.06
N LEU A 32 20.08 6.05 -3.16
CA LEU A 32 20.38 6.04 -1.71
C LEU A 32 21.66 5.25 -1.39
N VAL A 33 21.99 4.22 -2.17
CA VAL A 33 23.29 3.51 -2.07
C VAL A 33 24.42 4.41 -2.55
N ASP A 34 24.25 5.07 -3.69
CA ASP A 34 25.25 5.96 -4.29
C ASP A 34 25.53 7.17 -3.38
N GLU A 35 24.53 7.64 -2.64
CA GLU A 35 24.63 8.69 -1.61
C GLU A 35 25.17 8.19 -0.26
N GLY A 36 25.35 6.87 -0.10
CA GLY A 36 25.86 6.26 1.12
C GLY A 36 24.88 6.23 2.30
N LEU A 37 23.58 6.45 2.06
CA LEU A 37 22.54 6.42 3.09
C LEU A 37 22.06 5.00 3.39
N ILE A 38 22.16 4.09 2.41
CA ILE A 38 21.87 2.67 2.61
C ILE A 38 22.99 1.80 2.05
N ALA A 39 23.13 0.60 2.59
CA ALA A 39 24.04 -0.42 2.09
C ALA A 39 23.28 -1.70 1.75
N PRO A 40 23.77 -2.50 0.78
CA PRO A 40 23.31 -3.88 0.63
C PRO A 40 23.62 -4.67 1.90
N ALA A 41 22.59 -5.29 2.50
CA ALA A 41 22.75 -6.20 3.61
C ALA A 41 23.08 -7.62 3.11
N GLU A 42 23.76 -8.42 3.93
CA GLU A 42 24.00 -9.84 3.65
C GLU A 42 22.66 -10.59 3.53
N THR A 43 22.49 -11.34 2.44
CA THR A 43 21.24 -12.05 2.15
C THR A 43 21.47 -13.54 2.04
N GLU A 44 20.69 -14.31 2.80
CA GLU A 44 20.48 -15.73 2.52
C GLU A 44 19.54 -15.84 1.29
N GLY A 45 20.14 -15.92 0.09
CA GLY A 45 19.42 -16.18 -1.15
C GLY A 45 19.63 -15.14 -2.25
N SER A 46 18.74 -15.12 -3.25
CA SER A 46 18.89 -14.33 -4.48
C SER A 46 18.31 -12.91 -4.44
N LYS A 47 17.63 -12.54 -3.35
CA LYS A 47 16.96 -11.23 -3.22
C LYS A 47 17.83 -10.27 -2.45
N LYS A 48 18.30 -9.20 -3.11
CA LYS A 48 19.10 -8.13 -2.49
C LYS A 48 18.29 -7.37 -1.44
N THR A 49 18.75 -7.34 -0.19
CA THR A 49 18.16 -6.50 0.86
C THR A 49 19.04 -5.29 1.14
N PHE A 50 18.46 -4.26 1.75
CA PHE A 50 19.15 -3.04 2.13
C PHE A 50 18.95 -2.75 3.61
N GLU A 51 19.95 -2.09 4.19
CA GLU A 51 19.96 -1.56 5.55
C GLU A 51 20.46 -0.11 5.57
N LEU A 52 20.03 0.66 6.57
CA LEU A 52 20.54 2.02 6.78
C LEU A 52 22.01 1.97 7.20
N THR A 53 22.82 2.86 6.63
CA THR A 53 24.13 3.19 7.19
C THR A 53 23.97 4.04 8.45
N GLU A 54 25.08 4.40 9.10
CA GLU A 54 25.02 5.33 10.22
C GLU A 54 24.55 6.72 9.77
N GLU A 55 25.04 7.20 8.62
CA GLU A 55 24.61 8.43 7.98
C GLU A 55 23.12 8.38 7.61
N GLY A 56 22.67 7.25 7.06
CA GLY A 56 21.26 7.02 6.75
C GLY A 56 20.37 7.03 7.98
N ARG A 57 20.83 6.49 9.11
CA ARG A 57 20.09 6.52 10.37
C ARG A 57 19.95 7.94 10.90
N GLN A 58 21.02 8.72 10.89
CA GLN A 58 20.98 10.13 11.29
C GLN A 58 20.08 10.97 10.37
N ALA A 59 20.15 10.73 9.06
CA ALA A 59 19.27 11.40 8.09
C ALA A 59 17.79 11.04 8.32
N ALA A 60 17.49 9.78 8.64
CA ALA A 60 16.13 9.35 8.97
C ALA A 60 15.62 9.93 10.30
N GLU A 61 16.48 10.03 11.32
CA GLU A 61 16.15 10.64 12.62
C GLU A 61 15.88 12.14 12.53
N ALA A 62 16.45 12.83 11.53
CA ALA A 62 16.19 14.24 11.27
C ALA A 62 14.83 14.52 10.59
N ILE A 63 14.08 13.49 10.21
CA ILE A 63 12.75 13.62 9.61
C ILE A 63 11.71 13.76 10.74
N ASP A 64 11.22 14.99 10.96
CA ASP A 64 10.21 15.27 11.99
C ASP A 64 8.86 14.59 11.71
N THR A 65 8.40 14.64 10.46
CA THR A 65 7.13 14.04 10.03
C THR A 65 7.40 13.08 8.88
N PRO A 66 7.19 11.77 9.10
CA PRO A 66 7.34 10.78 8.03
C PRO A 66 6.48 11.12 6.80
N PRO A 67 6.95 10.84 5.58
CA PRO A 67 6.22 11.21 4.35
C PRO A 67 4.83 10.59 4.24
N TRP A 68 4.61 9.40 4.79
CA TRP A 68 3.29 8.77 4.77
C TRP A 68 2.29 9.48 5.69
N ASP A 69 2.75 10.10 6.79
CA ASP A 69 1.86 10.87 7.68
C ASP A 69 1.40 12.16 6.98
N GLN A 70 2.32 12.86 6.31
CA GLN A 70 1.99 14.03 5.47
C GLN A 70 0.93 13.69 4.41
N ILE A 71 1.12 12.57 3.69
CA ILE A 71 0.16 12.09 2.68
C ILE A 71 -1.22 11.80 3.29
N THR A 72 -1.26 11.30 4.53
CA THR A 72 -2.53 11.02 5.21
C THR A 72 -3.20 12.27 5.77
N GLU A 73 -2.43 13.26 6.23
CA GLU A 73 -2.94 14.53 6.75
C GLU A 73 -3.52 15.42 5.64
N ASP A 74 -2.91 15.41 4.46
CA ASP A 74 -3.37 16.15 3.28
C ASP A 74 -4.53 15.45 2.54
N ALA A 75 -4.91 14.24 2.95
CA ALA A 75 -5.94 13.46 2.26
C ALA A 75 -7.35 13.99 2.56
N ASP A 76 -8.19 14.11 1.51
CA ASP A 76 -9.61 14.42 1.66
C ASP A 76 -10.30 13.36 2.55
N PRO A 77 -10.92 13.76 3.68
CA PRO A 77 -11.64 12.85 4.57
C PRO A 77 -12.72 12.03 3.85
N ALA A 78 -13.39 12.58 2.84
CA ALA A 78 -14.40 11.87 2.06
C ALA A 78 -13.77 10.73 1.23
N ALA A 79 -12.64 11.00 0.58
CA ALA A 79 -11.89 9.99 -0.16
C ALA A 79 -11.34 8.89 0.76
N MET A 80 -10.86 9.26 1.95
CA MET A 80 -10.41 8.33 2.99
C MET A 80 -11.52 7.39 3.47
N ASN A 81 -12.71 7.94 3.74
CA ASN A 81 -13.87 7.14 4.16
C ASN A 81 -14.30 6.14 3.07
N LEU A 82 -14.38 6.59 1.81
CA LEU A 82 -14.71 5.71 0.68
C LEU A 82 -13.70 4.57 0.54
N ARG A 83 -12.41 4.88 0.66
CA ARG A 83 -11.33 3.89 0.60
C ARG A 83 -11.41 2.89 1.75
N GLY A 84 -11.69 3.35 2.96
CA GLY A 84 -11.90 2.51 4.14
C GLY A 84 -13.08 1.54 3.94
N ALA A 85 -14.22 2.03 3.45
CA ALA A 85 -15.38 1.21 3.14
C ALA A 85 -15.07 0.15 2.06
N LEU A 86 -14.35 0.53 1.00
CA LEU A 86 -13.93 -0.41 -0.04
C LEU A 86 -12.98 -1.49 0.51
N GLY A 87 -12.06 -1.12 1.39
CA GLY A 87 -11.17 -2.06 2.06
C GLY A 87 -11.92 -3.09 2.90
N GLN A 88 -12.92 -2.65 3.67
CA GLN A 88 -13.79 -3.54 4.47
C GLN A 88 -14.58 -4.51 3.57
N LEU A 89 -15.12 -4.03 2.45
CA LEU A 89 -15.82 -4.87 1.47
C LEU A 89 -14.88 -5.93 0.89
N MET A 90 -13.69 -5.55 0.45
CA MET A 90 -12.68 -6.48 -0.09
C MET A 90 -12.26 -7.53 0.94
N ALA A 91 -12.08 -7.15 2.20
CA ALA A 91 -11.78 -8.08 3.28
C ALA A 91 -12.91 -9.10 3.49
N ALA A 92 -14.17 -8.65 3.52
CA ALA A 92 -15.33 -9.53 3.67
C ALA A 92 -15.46 -10.52 2.49
N VAL A 93 -15.29 -10.05 1.25
CA VAL A 93 -15.30 -10.90 0.06
C VAL A 93 -14.14 -11.89 0.10
N GLY A 94 -12.94 -11.47 0.48
CA GLY A 94 -11.78 -12.35 0.68
C GLY A 94 -12.06 -13.47 1.68
N GLN A 95 -12.64 -13.16 2.84
CA GLN A 95 -13.01 -14.15 3.86
C GLN A 95 -14.04 -15.17 3.36
N SER A 96 -14.96 -14.78 2.48
CA SER A 96 -15.98 -15.69 1.94
C SER A 96 -15.38 -16.84 1.13
N SER A 97 -14.23 -16.65 0.49
CA SER A 97 -13.57 -17.70 -0.30
C SER A 97 -13.19 -18.94 0.53
N PHE A 98 -13.01 -18.76 1.85
CA PHE A 98 -12.66 -19.85 2.76
C PHE A 98 -13.85 -20.36 3.60
N THR A 99 -14.95 -19.62 3.67
CA THR A 99 -16.01 -19.83 4.67
C THR A 99 -17.41 -19.97 4.09
N ALA A 100 -17.66 -19.55 2.86
CA ALA A 100 -18.98 -19.48 2.26
C ALA A 100 -19.32 -20.76 1.46
N SER A 101 -20.56 -21.22 1.58
CA SER A 101 -21.14 -22.22 0.67
C SER A 101 -21.31 -21.66 -0.76
N GLU A 102 -21.51 -22.53 -1.75
CA GLU A 102 -21.75 -22.10 -3.15
C GLU A 102 -22.89 -21.08 -3.27
N ASP A 103 -24.02 -21.31 -2.60
CA ASP A 103 -25.16 -20.37 -2.56
C ASP A 103 -24.82 -19.02 -1.89
N GLN A 104 -23.91 -19.03 -0.91
CA GLN A 104 -23.44 -17.79 -0.28
C GLN A 104 -22.47 -17.06 -1.21
N GLN A 105 -21.58 -17.78 -1.90
CA GLN A 105 -20.65 -17.19 -2.88
C GLN A 105 -21.42 -16.51 -4.03
N GLN A 106 -22.46 -17.15 -4.55
CA GLN A 106 -23.27 -16.55 -5.62
C GLN A 106 -23.96 -15.26 -5.17
N ARG A 107 -24.55 -15.25 -3.96
CA ARG A 107 -25.17 -14.04 -3.40
C ARG A 107 -24.16 -12.92 -3.17
N ILE A 108 -22.95 -13.24 -2.71
CA ILE A 108 -21.88 -12.27 -2.53
C ILE A 108 -21.45 -11.67 -3.88
N LEU A 109 -21.31 -12.50 -4.92
CA LEU A 109 -21.03 -12.04 -6.28
C LEU A 109 -22.11 -11.09 -6.79
N ASP A 110 -23.39 -11.39 -6.55
CA ASP A 110 -24.50 -10.52 -6.94
C ASP A 110 -24.45 -9.16 -6.23
N ILE A 111 -24.15 -9.14 -4.93
CA ILE A 111 -23.96 -7.91 -4.14
C ILE A 111 -22.83 -7.07 -4.73
N VAL A 112 -21.65 -7.66 -4.99
CA VAL A 112 -20.50 -6.93 -5.55
C VAL A 112 -20.81 -6.37 -6.94
N ASN A 113 -21.50 -7.15 -7.78
CA ASN A 113 -21.90 -6.71 -9.11
C ASN A 113 -22.93 -5.56 -9.06
N ASN A 114 -23.87 -5.60 -8.12
CA ASN A 114 -24.86 -4.54 -7.90
C ASN A 114 -24.16 -3.25 -7.41
N ALA A 115 -23.32 -3.35 -6.38
CA ALA A 115 -22.56 -2.21 -5.86
C ALA A 115 -21.74 -1.53 -6.96
N ARG A 116 -21.06 -2.30 -7.82
CA ARG A 116 -20.33 -1.75 -8.98
C ARG A 116 -21.26 -0.96 -9.92
N ARG A 117 -22.46 -1.49 -10.21
CA ARG A 117 -23.43 -0.80 -11.09
C ARG A 117 -23.93 0.50 -10.46
N GLU A 118 -24.25 0.49 -9.17
CA GLU A 118 -24.70 1.67 -8.43
C GLU A 118 -23.62 2.77 -8.40
N VAL A 119 -22.35 2.42 -8.20
CA VAL A 119 -21.25 3.39 -8.27
C VAL A 119 -21.18 4.07 -9.64
N TYR A 120 -21.29 3.31 -10.74
CA TYR A 120 -21.31 3.91 -12.08
C TYR A 120 -22.53 4.78 -12.33
N GLN A 121 -23.68 4.42 -11.74
CA GLN A 121 -24.88 5.24 -11.83
C GLN A 121 -24.67 6.60 -11.15
N VAL A 122 -24.12 6.62 -9.93
CA VAL A 122 -23.77 7.88 -9.24
C VAL A 122 -22.78 8.72 -10.06
N LEU A 123 -21.78 8.09 -10.68
CA LEU A 123 -20.82 8.80 -11.54
C LEU A 123 -21.43 9.33 -12.85
N SER A 124 -22.64 8.89 -13.20
CA SER A 124 -23.39 9.36 -14.37
C SER A 124 -24.46 10.40 -14.04
N GLU A 125 -24.68 10.68 -12.75
CA GLU A 125 -25.55 11.77 -12.27
C GLU A 125 -24.75 13.08 -12.33
N GLU A 126 -25.31 14.12 -12.95
CA GLU A 126 -24.69 15.46 -13.10
C GLU A 126 -24.64 16.25 -11.79
#